data_AF-A0A2E6AWZ8-F1
#
_entry.id   AF-A0A2E6AWZ8-F1
#
_cell.length_a   1.000
_cell.length_b   1.000
_cell.length_c   1.000
_cell.angle_alpha   90.00
_cell.angle_beta   90.00
_cell.angle_gamma   90.00
#
_symmetry.space_group_name_H-M   'P 1'
#
loop_
_entity.id
_entity.type
_entity.pdbx_description
1 polymer ?
#
loop_
_entity_poly.entity_id
_entity_poly.type
_entity_poly.pdbx_seq_one_letter_code
_entity_poly.pdbx_strand_id
1 'polypeptide(L)'
;MVFNILSLIFFSILTFNCGSNNSDLSPEASKSIIKGAPDWYLNTPIKQGFIIVPSSATSQDMQLAVNKATLDAANTLASMINSDMNALLKRVREEIGTDDDSSLVDTFSQVQEQVVSTSINNYNISKKQILREKNNDGKNIFRAYVLIEWDENAADEKILEQIKSDKALYDLMRTTELYDEMSNKVEKYKKKYRNQ
;
A
#
# COMPACT_ATOMS: atom_id res chain seq x y z
N MET A 1 -55.37 5.64 63.67
CA MET A 1 -55.83 4.62 62.70
C MET A 1 -55.18 4.97 61.35
N VAL A 2 -53.89 4.66 61.16
CA VAL A 2 -53.36 3.61 60.25
C VAL A 2 -54.06 3.68 58.87
N PHE A 3 -53.43 4.16 57.78
CA PHE A 3 -52.50 3.36 56.95
C PHE A 3 -51.63 4.23 56.01
N ASN A 4 -50.36 3.83 55.88
CA ASN A 4 -49.37 4.23 54.87
C ASN A 4 -49.87 4.03 53.43
N ILE A 5 -49.57 4.97 52.53
CA ILE A 5 -49.45 4.67 51.08
C ILE A 5 -48.07 5.12 50.61
N LEU A 6 -47.17 4.15 50.63
CA LEU A 6 -45.92 4.09 49.88
C LEU A 6 -46.25 3.36 48.57
N SER A 7 -46.08 3.98 47.40
CA SER A 7 -45.88 3.25 46.12
C SER A 7 -45.42 4.24 45.03
N LEU A 8 -44.12 4.38 44.85
CA LEU A 8 -43.30 3.67 43.85
C LEU A 8 -43.43 4.24 42.43
N ILE A 9 -42.48 5.15 42.17
CA ILE A 9 -41.94 5.48 40.85
C ILE A 9 -41.54 4.17 40.15
N PHE A 10 -42.15 3.86 39.01
CA PHE A 10 -41.63 2.85 38.09
C PHE A 10 -41.75 3.38 36.65
N PHE A 11 -40.86 4.32 36.32
CA PHE A 11 -40.61 4.74 34.95
C PHE A 11 -39.79 3.63 34.27
N SER A 12 -40.49 2.66 33.66
CA SER A 12 -39.86 1.55 32.95
C SER A 12 -39.31 2.05 31.61
N ILE A 13 -38.09 2.59 31.63
CA ILE A 13 -37.29 2.82 30.42
C ILE A 13 -36.75 1.46 29.99
N LEU A 14 -37.44 0.83 29.03
CA LEU A 14 -36.88 -0.27 28.26
C LEU A 14 -35.78 0.31 27.36
N THR A 15 -34.56 0.37 27.89
CA THR A 15 -33.39 0.52 27.03
C THR A 15 -33.22 -0.77 26.25
N PHE A 16 -33.56 -0.73 24.97
CA PHE A 16 -33.07 -1.72 24.01
C PHE A 16 -31.56 -1.55 23.93
N ASN A 17 -30.84 -2.27 24.78
CA ASN A 17 -29.40 -2.45 24.66
C ASN A 17 -29.18 -3.35 23.43
N CYS A 18 -29.01 -2.72 22.27
CA CYS A 18 -28.49 -3.40 21.09
C CYS A 18 -27.04 -3.76 21.38
N GLY A 19 -26.84 -4.91 22.02
CA GLY A 19 -25.51 -5.45 22.31
C GLY A 19 -24.81 -5.72 20.99
N SER A 20 -23.88 -4.84 20.60
CA SER A 20 -22.97 -5.11 19.49
C SER A 20 -22.10 -6.30 19.91
N ASN A 21 -22.39 -7.48 19.38
CA ASN A 21 -21.52 -8.65 19.48
C ASN A 21 -20.27 -8.39 18.63
N ASN A 22 -19.35 -7.57 19.15
CA ASN A 22 -18.05 -7.32 18.56
C ASN A 22 -17.29 -8.64 18.54
N SER A 23 -17.22 -9.24 17.35
CA SER A 23 -16.51 -10.49 17.14
C SER A 23 -15.04 -10.17 16.93
N ASP A 24 -14.14 -10.89 17.58
CA ASP A 24 -12.71 -10.69 17.39
C ASP A 24 -12.32 -10.98 15.92
N LEU A 25 -11.80 -9.96 15.23
CA LEU A 25 -11.34 -10.06 13.83
C LEU A 25 -9.81 -10.07 13.74
N SER A 26 -9.09 -10.09 14.85
CA SER A 26 -7.63 -10.07 14.91
C SER A 26 -7.12 -11.27 15.72
N PRO A 27 -7.34 -12.51 15.24
CA PRO A 27 -6.95 -13.69 16.00
C PRO A 27 -5.44 -13.74 16.21
N GLU A 28 -5.02 -14.35 17.33
CA GLU A 28 -3.60 -14.52 17.62
C GLU A 28 -2.91 -15.37 16.54
N ALA A 29 -1.64 -15.06 16.29
CA ALA A 29 -0.82 -15.81 15.35
C ALA A 29 -0.62 -17.25 15.85
N SER A 30 -1.37 -18.21 15.28
CA SER A 30 -1.23 -19.62 15.59
C SER A 30 -0.26 -20.32 14.63
N LYS A 31 0.40 -21.40 15.10
CA LYS A 31 1.28 -22.23 14.26
C LYS A 31 0.56 -22.78 13.01
N SER A 32 -0.75 -23.03 13.09
CA SER A 32 -1.57 -23.45 11.94
C SER A 32 -1.78 -22.33 10.92
N ILE A 33 -1.95 -21.08 11.35
CA ILE A 33 -2.07 -19.92 10.46
C ILE A 33 -0.76 -19.69 9.71
N ILE A 34 0.37 -19.76 10.41
CA ILE A 34 1.70 -19.62 9.79
C ILE A 34 1.94 -20.73 8.76
N LYS A 35 1.58 -21.99 9.07
CA LYS A 35 1.69 -23.12 8.12
C LYS A 35 0.72 -23.04 6.93
N GLY A 36 -0.42 -22.38 7.10
CA GLY A 36 -1.42 -22.20 6.04
C GLY A 36 -1.13 -21.01 5.12
N ALA A 37 -0.24 -20.10 5.54
CA ALA A 37 0.12 -18.94 4.76
C ALA A 37 0.82 -19.37 3.45
N PRO A 38 0.48 -18.74 2.31
CA PRO A 38 1.14 -19.04 1.05
C PRO A 38 2.63 -18.70 1.09
N ASP A 39 3.47 -19.50 0.42
CA ASP A 39 4.92 -19.26 0.36
C ASP A 39 5.25 -17.88 -0.20
N TRP A 40 4.50 -17.39 -1.19
CA TRP A 40 4.71 -16.07 -1.80
C TRP A 40 4.33 -14.91 -0.86
N TYR A 41 3.58 -15.16 0.21
CA TYR A 41 3.27 -14.17 1.24
C TYR A 41 4.38 -14.12 2.29
N LEU A 42 4.91 -15.29 2.67
CA LEU A 42 6.01 -15.40 3.62
C LEU A 42 7.36 -15.01 3.00
N ASN A 43 7.54 -15.33 1.72
CA ASN A 43 8.73 -15.06 0.92
C ASN A 43 8.30 -14.30 -0.33
N THR A 44 8.07 -12.99 -0.16
CA THR A 44 7.67 -12.10 -1.26
C THR A 44 8.68 -12.20 -2.40
N PRO A 45 8.24 -12.53 -3.63
CA PRO A 45 9.14 -12.58 -4.76
C PRO A 45 9.64 -11.17 -5.11
N ILE A 46 10.89 -11.09 -5.56
CA ILE A 46 11.46 -9.86 -6.13
C ILE A 46 11.37 -9.98 -7.65
N LYS A 47 10.86 -8.94 -8.30
CA LYS A 47 10.75 -8.86 -9.75
C LYS A 47 11.31 -7.53 -10.21
N GLN A 48 12.36 -7.58 -11.03
CA GLN A 48 13.00 -6.37 -11.55
C GLN A 48 11.99 -5.49 -12.29
N GLY A 49 11.89 -4.22 -11.87
CA GLY A 49 10.96 -3.26 -12.46
C GLY A 49 9.58 -3.20 -11.81
N PHE A 50 9.37 -3.96 -10.74
CA PHE A 50 8.09 -4.01 -10.06
C PHE A 50 8.28 -3.85 -8.56
N ILE A 51 7.40 -3.08 -7.94
CA ILE A 51 7.20 -3.13 -6.50
C ILE A 51 6.15 -4.20 -6.23
N ILE A 52 6.49 -5.19 -5.39
CA ILE A 52 5.61 -6.31 -5.05
C ILE A 52 5.29 -6.23 -3.56
N VAL A 53 4.00 -6.17 -3.23
CA VAL A 53 3.54 -5.98 -1.85
C VAL A 53 2.54 -7.08 -1.48
N PRO A 54 2.89 -7.97 -0.53
CA PRO A 54 1.95 -8.90 0.05
C PRO A 54 1.12 -8.22 1.14
N SER A 55 -0.11 -8.68 1.35
CA SER A 55 -0.91 -8.30 2.53
C SER A 55 -1.88 -9.41 2.93
N SER A 56 -2.31 -9.40 4.18
CA SER A 56 -3.34 -10.30 4.68
C SER A 56 -4.29 -9.58 5.61
N ALA A 57 -5.58 -9.89 5.50
CA ALA A 57 -6.61 -9.38 6.38
C ALA A 57 -7.70 -10.41 6.62
N THR A 58 -8.46 -10.19 7.69
CA THR A 58 -9.53 -11.06 8.19
C THR A 58 -10.87 -10.34 8.25
N SER A 59 -11.94 -11.10 8.04
CA SER A 59 -13.33 -10.65 8.15
C SER A 59 -14.29 -11.84 8.24
N GLN A 60 -15.48 -11.63 8.80
CA GLN A 60 -16.58 -12.60 8.72
C GLN A 60 -17.14 -12.72 7.29
N ASP A 61 -17.05 -11.64 6.51
CA ASP A 61 -17.37 -11.64 5.08
C ASP A 61 -16.11 -11.83 4.23
N MET A 62 -16.17 -12.78 3.30
CA MET A 62 -15.04 -13.17 2.46
C MET A 62 -14.56 -12.03 1.55
N GLN A 63 -15.49 -11.31 0.92
CA GLN A 63 -15.14 -10.23 0.00
C GLN A 63 -14.52 -9.06 0.76
N LEU A 64 -15.05 -8.74 1.94
CA LEU A 64 -14.50 -7.72 2.82
C LEU A 64 -13.10 -8.10 3.31
N ALA A 65 -12.80 -9.37 3.58
CA ALA A 65 -11.42 -9.80 3.90
C ALA A 65 -10.46 -9.48 2.74
N VAL A 66 -10.87 -9.79 1.49
CA VAL A 66 -10.07 -9.49 0.30
C VAL A 66 -9.90 -7.98 0.12
N ASN A 67 -10.97 -7.20 0.23
CA ASN A 67 -10.93 -5.75 0.06
C ASN A 67 -10.01 -5.08 1.08
N LYS A 68 -10.07 -5.51 2.36
CA LYS A 68 -9.18 -5.02 3.42
C LYS A 68 -7.72 -5.36 3.09
N ALA A 69 -7.42 -6.61 2.74
CA ALA A 69 -6.06 -7.01 2.41
C ALA A 69 -5.50 -6.22 1.22
N THR A 70 -6.31 -6.02 0.16
CA THR A 70 -5.91 -5.22 -1.01
C THR A 70 -5.67 -3.75 -0.64
N LEU A 71 -6.55 -3.16 0.18
CA LEU A 71 -6.39 -1.79 0.64
C LEU A 71 -5.11 -1.61 1.47
N ASP A 72 -4.84 -2.54 2.39
CA ASP A 72 -3.64 -2.54 3.21
C ASP A 72 -2.36 -2.67 2.35
N ALA A 73 -2.41 -3.52 1.31
CA ALA A 73 -1.31 -3.62 0.34
C ALA A 73 -1.11 -2.31 -0.43
N ALA A 74 -2.19 -1.68 -0.90
CA ALA A 74 -2.14 -0.41 -1.63
C ALA A 74 -1.60 0.74 -0.76
N ASN A 75 -2.00 0.80 0.52
CA ASN A 75 -1.46 1.78 1.47
C ASN A 75 0.03 1.57 1.75
N THR A 76 0.46 0.31 1.81
CA THR A 76 1.87 -0.05 1.97
C THR A 76 2.67 0.34 0.74
N LEU A 77 2.16 0.04 -0.47
CA LEU A 77 2.74 0.48 -1.74
C LEU A 77 2.90 2.00 -1.77
N ALA A 78 1.86 2.76 -1.40
CA ALA A 78 1.92 4.22 -1.34
C ALA A 78 3.01 4.73 -0.39
N SER A 79 3.13 4.10 0.78
CA SER A 79 4.14 4.45 1.76
C SER A 79 5.56 4.18 1.25
N MET A 80 5.76 3.05 0.55
CA MET A 80 7.04 2.72 -0.08
C MET A 80 7.40 3.75 -1.16
N ILE A 81 6.48 4.04 -2.09
CA ILE A 81 6.72 5.03 -3.16
C ILE A 81 7.03 6.41 -2.58
N ASN A 82 6.29 6.87 -1.58
CA ASN A 82 6.56 8.17 -0.94
C ASN A 82 7.94 8.19 -0.26
N SER A 83 8.34 7.09 0.38
CA SER A 83 9.68 6.97 0.96
C SER A 83 10.76 7.05 -0.11
N ASP A 84 10.59 6.33 -1.22
CA ASP A 84 11.54 6.30 -2.32
C ASP A 84 11.65 7.68 -3.00
N MET A 85 10.53 8.34 -3.28
CA MET A 85 10.53 9.72 -3.82
C MET A 85 11.31 10.70 -2.94
N ASN A 86 11.12 10.63 -1.62
CA ASN A 86 11.86 11.48 -0.68
C ASN A 86 13.37 11.18 -0.70
N ALA A 87 13.74 9.89 -0.79
CA ALA A 87 15.13 9.48 -0.89
C ALA A 87 15.77 9.95 -2.20
N LEU A 88 15.07 9.79 -3.34
CA LEU A 88 15.51 10.28 -4.64
C LEU A 88 15.67 11.81 -4.65
N LEU A 89 14.70 12.53 -4.11
CA LEU A 89 14.76 13.99 -4.00
C LEU A 89 15.95 14.46 -3.15
N LYS A 90 16.21 13.77 -2.03
CA LYS A 90 17.39 14.06 -1.19
C LYS A 90 18.69 13.81 -1.96
N ARG A 91 18.77 12.70 -2.69
CA ARG A 91 19.93 12.36 -3.52
C ARG A 91 20.18 13.39 -4.60
N VAL A 92 19.14 13.86 -5.31
CA VAL A 92 19.29 14.93 -6.29
C VAL A 92 19.88 16.19 -5.66
N ARG A 93 19.38 16.62 -4.49
CA ARG A 93 19.96 17.77 -3.77
C ARG A 93 21.43 17.59 -3.41
N GLU A 94 21.83 16.38 -3.04
CA GLU A 94 23.22 16.06 -2.70
C GLU A 94 24.13 16.07 -3.95
N GLU A 95 23.64 15.58 -5.09
CA GLU A 95 24.41 15.48 -6.34
C GLU A 95 24.59 16.84 -7.03
N ILE A 96 23.58 17.72 -7.00
CA ILE A 96 23.67 19.04 -7.64
C ILE A 96 24.31 20.11 -6.75
N GLY A 97 24.33 19.91 -5.43
CA GLY A 97 24.86 20.87 -4.46
C GLY A 97 23.85 21.95 -4.03
N THR A 98 24.35 22.99 -3.35
CA THR A 98 23.54 24.03 -2.68
C THR A 98 23.36 25.31 -3.49
N ASP A 99 23.64 25.31 -4.79
CA ASP A 99 23.42 26.48 -5.66
C ASP A 99 21.91 26.76 -5.85
N ASP A 100 21.58 27.89 -6.47
CA ASP A 100 20.22 28.48 -6.64
C ASP A 100 19.20 27.59 -7.41
N ASP A 101 19.52 26.32 -7.67
CA ASP A 101 18.69 25.34 -8.38
C ASP A 101 17.52 24.77 -7.56
N SER A 102 17.22 25.35 -6.39
CA SER A 102 16.11 24.89 -5.53
C SER A 102 14.77 24.83 -6.28
N SER A 103 14.54 25.76 -7.20
CA SER A 103 13.34 25.79 -8.05
C SER A 103 13.24 24.59 -9.01
N LEU A 104 14.37 24.11 -9.53
CA LEU A 104 14.41 22.95 -10.43
C LEU A 104 14.28 21.63 -9.65
N VAL A 105 14.83 21.57 -8.44
CA VAL A 105 14.60 20.43 -7.52
C VAL A 105 13.12 20.32 -7.14
N ASP A 106 12.47 21.44 -6.86
CA ASP A 106 11.04 21.47 -6.57
C ASP A 106 10.23 21.04 -7.81
N THR A 107 10.64 21.45 -9.00
CA THR A 107 10.04 21.01 -10.26
C THR A 107 10.20 19.49 -10.45
N PHE A 108 11.37 18.92 -10.11
CA PHE A 108 11.56 17.46 -10.11
C PHE A 108 10.62 16.76 -9.11
N SER A 109 10.45 17.30 -7.90
CA SER A 109 9.49 16.76 -6.91
C SER A 109 8.07 16.73 -7.48
N GLN A 110 7.64 17.83 -8.10
CA GLN A 110 6.30 17.94 -8.71
C GLN A 110 6.09 16.93 -9.85
N VAL A 111 7.11 16.71 -10.68
CA VAL A 111 7.06 15.69 -11.75
C VAL A 111 6.84 14.30 -11.16
N GLN A 112 7.59 13.94 -10.12
CA GLN A 112 7.42 12.65 -9.45
C GLN A 112 6.01 12.49 -8.85
N GLU A 113 5.53 13.50 -8.12
CA GLU A 113 4.19 13.52 -7.52
C GLU A 113 3.08 13.36 -8.56
N GLN A 114 3.19 14.06 -9.70
CA GLN A 114 2.21 14.00 -10.77
C GLN A 114 2.16 12.62 -11.46
N VAL A 115 3.31 11.99 -11.69
CA VAL A 115 3.37 10.66 -12.30
C VAL A 115 2.85 9.60 -11.32
N VAL A 116 3.29 9.65 -10.06
CA VAL A 116 2.88 8.68 -9.05
C VAL A 116 1.38 8.78 -8.76
N SER A 117 0.84 9.98 -8.54
CA SER A 117 -0.59 10.17 -8.25
C SER A 117 -1.51 9.62 -9.35
N THR A 118 -1.08 9.67 -10.61
CA THR A 118 -1.85 9.16 -11.76
C THR A 118 -1.62 7.67 -12.04
N SER A 119 -0.62 7.04 -11.43
CA SER A 119 -0.24 5.65 -11.71
C SER A 119 -0.33 4.71 -10.51
N ILE A 120 -0.41 5.23 -9.28
CA ILE A 120 -0.38 4.44 -8.05
C ILE A 120 -1.54 3.43 -7.96
N ASN A 121 -2.70 3.77 -8.54
CA ASN A 121 -3.87 2.90 -8.56
C ASN A 121 -3.81 1.84 -9.66
N ASN A 122 -2.82 1.86 -10.55
CA ASN A 122 -2.65 0.90 -11.64
C ASN A 122 -1.87 -0.36 -11.20
N TYR A 123 -1.95 -0.73 -9.91
CA TYR A 123 -1.44 -2.01 -9.45
C TYR A 123 -2.35 -3.15 -9.91
N ASN A 124 -1.79 -4.35 -10.07
CA ASN A 124 -2.54 -5.57 -10.34
C ASN A 124 -2.49 -6.51 -9.15
N ILE A 125 -3.59 -7.19 -8.84
CA ILE A 125 -3.60 -8.30 -7.86
C ILE A 125 -3.05 -9.54 -8.57
N SER A 126 -1.76 -9.83 -8.40
CA SER A 126 -1.11 -10.95 -9.08
C SER A 126 -1.39 -12.29 -8.44
N LYS A 127 -1.62 -12.33 -7.11
CA LYS A 127 -2.03 -13.54 -6.39
C LYS A 127 -3.08 -13.23 -5.32
N LYS A 128 -3.93 -14.22 -5.07
CA LYS A 128 -4.94 -14.19 -4.01
C LYS A 128 -5.17 -15.60 -3.47
N GLN A 129 -5.21 -15.75 -2.16
CA GLN A 129 -5.59 -17.00 -1.48
C GLN A 129 -6.51 -16.68 -0.31
N ILE A 130 -7.52 -17.51 -0.08
CA ILE A 130 -8.49 -17.32 1.00
C ILE A 130 -8.54 -18.60 1.82
N LEU A 131 -8.43 -18.45 3.14
CA LEU A 131 -8.55 -19.53 4.10
C LEU A 131 -9.74 -19.27 5.02
N ARG A 132 -10.35 -20.34 5.52
CA ARG A 132 -11.28 -20.26 6.65
C ARG A 132 -10.51 -20.61 7.92
N GLU A 133 -10.73 -19.83 8.96
CA GLU A 133 -10.17 -20.08 10.29
C GLU A 133 -11.20 -19.72 11.36
N LYS A 134 -10.89 -20.07 12.61
CA LYS A 134 -11.69 -19.65 13.76
C LYS A 134 -10.99 -18.51 14.47
N ASN A 135 -11.75 -17.50 14.88
CA ASN A 135 -11.25 -16.47 15.78
C ASN A 135 -11.11 -17.01 17.22
N ASN A 136 -10.65 -16.16 18.13
CA ASN A 136 -10.48 -16.51 19.54
C ASN A 136 -11.81 -16.92 20.23
N ASP A 137 -12.96 -16.47 19.72
CA ASP A 137 -14.30 -16.84 20.19
C ASP A 137 -14.83 -18.16 19.56
N GLY A 138 -14.02 -18.82 18.73
CA GLY A 138 -14.41 -20.04 18.00
C GLY A 138 -15.35 -19.82 16.81
N LYS A 139 -15.62 -18.55 16.43
CA LYS A 139 -16.44 -18.18 15.27
C LYS A 139 -15.65 -18.32 13.98
N ASN A 140 -16.30 -18.82 12.93
CA ASN A 140 -15.69 -18.90 11.61
C ASN A 140 -15.49 -17.49 11.02
N ILE A 141 -14.28 -17.24 10.52
CA ILE A 141 -13.89 -16.04 9.78
C ILE A 141 -13.11 -16.46 8.53
N PHE A 142 -12.99 -15.54 7.59
CA PHE A 142 -12.12 -15.66 6.43
C PHE A 142 -10.85 -14.87 6.64
N ARG A 143 -9.72 -15.46 6.25
CA ARG A 143 -8.44 -14.77 6.07
C ARG A 143 -8.14 -14.72 4.57
N ALA A 144 -7.96 -13.53 4.03
CA ALA A 144 -7.45 -13.33 2.69
C ALA A 144 -5.95 -13.01 2.75
N TYR A 145 -5.22 -13.55 1.79
CA TYR A 145 -3.87 -13.15 1.42
C TYR A 145 -3.93 -12.59 0.01
N VAL A 146 -3.29 -11.46 -0.22
CA VAL A 146 -3.16 -10.84 -1.54
C VAL A 146 -1.71 -10.51 -1.82
N LEU A 147 -1.34 -10.53 -3.10
CA LEU A 147 -0.08 -10.01 -3.61
C LEU A 147 -0.43 -9.00 -4.70
N ILE A 148 0.00 -7.75 -4.54
CA ILE A 148 -0.11 -6.75 -5.60
C ILE A 148 1.25 -6.52 -6.25
N GLU A 149 1.22 -6.24 -7.55
CA GLU A 149 2.38 -5.84 -8.34
C GLU A 149 2.10 -4.47 -8.97
N TRP A 150 3.07 -3.57 -8.88
CA TRP A 150 3.02 -2.24 -9.50
C TRP A 150 4.23 -2.06 -10.41
N ASP A 151 4.00 -1.61 -11.66
CA ASP A 151 5.05 -1.42 -12.66
C ASP A 151 5.80 -0.11 -12.40
N GLU A 152 6.90 -0.24 -11.67
CA GLU A 152 7.78 0.87 -11.31
C GLU A 152 8.50 1.42 -12.55
N ASN A 153 8.87 0.55 -13.49
CA ASN A 153 9.55 0.99 -14.72
C ASN A 153 8.65 1.86 -15.60
N ALA A 154 7.35 1.55 -15.67
CA ALA A 154 6.40 2.40 -16.39
C ALA A 154 6.27 3.80 -15.75
N ALA A 155 6.42 3.90 -14.42
CA ALA A 155 6.46 5.19 -13.74
C ALA A 155 7.79 5.92 -14.00
N ASP A 156 8.93 5.24 -13.85
CA ASP A 156 10.26 5.79 -14.12
C ASP A 156 10.37 6.30 -15.58
N GLU A 157 9.83 5.56 -16.54
CA GLU A 157 9.79 5.97 -17.95
C GLU A 157 9.03 7.29 -18.14
N LYS A 158 7.84 7.42 -17.52
CA LYS A 158 7.06 8.66 -17.58
C LYS A 158 7.77 9.82 -16.88
N ILE A 159 8.43 9.59 -15.75
CA ILE A 159 9.23 10.61 -15.07
C ILE A 159 10.34 11.11 -16.00
N LEU A 160 11.08 10.19 -16.64
CA LEU A 160 12.14 10.54 -17.60
C LEU A 160 11.61 11.30 -18.82
N GLU A 161 10.43 10.95 -19.32
CA GLU A 161 9.76 11.68 -20.40
C GLU A 161 9.41 13.11 -20.01
N GLN A 162 8.83 13.30 -18.81
CA GLN A 162 8.50 14.63 -18.30
C GLN A 162 9.75 15.46 -18.05
N ILE A 163 10.82 14.88 -17.47
CA ILE A 163 12.12 15.53 -17.34
C ILE A 163 12.64 16.01 -18.70
N LYS A 164 12.63 15.15 -19.73
CA LYS A 164 13.11 15.49 -21.07
C LYS A 164 12.26 16.58 -21.76
N SER A 165 11.00 16.72 -21.38
CA SER A 165 10.09 17.71 -21.95
C SER A 165 10.35 19.13 -21.45
N ASP A 166 10.99 19.27 -20.28
CA ASP A 166 11.45 20.54 -19.73
C ASP A 166 12.97 20.67 -19.93
N LYS A 167 13.38 21.62 -20.77
CA LYS A 167 14.80 21.80 -21.09
C LYS A 167 15.66 22.11 -19.86
N ALA A 168 15.19 22.97 -18.95
CA ALA A 168 15.98 23.39 -17.80
C ALA A 168 16.12 22.24 -16.80
N LEU A 169 15.01 21.53 -16.53
CA LEU A 169 15.02 20.35 -15.69
C LEU A 169 15.88 19.23 -16.29
N TYR A 170 15.80 18.99 -17.60
CA TYR A 170 16.66 18.02 -18.28
C TYR A 170 18.14 18.39 -18.18
N ASP A 171 18.49 19.66 -18.41
CA ASP A 171 19.87 20.13 -18.36
C ASP A 171 20.48 19.96 -16.96
N LEU A 172 19.68 20.11 -15.90
CA LEU A 172 20.09 19.80 -14.53
C LEU A 172 20.18 18.28 -14.31
N MET A 173 19.09 17.55 -14.53
CA MET A 173 18.99 16.14 -14.18
C MET A 173 20.01 15.29 -14.92
N ARG A 174 20.34 15.60 -16.18
CA ARG A 174 21.38 14.85 -16.93
C ARG A 174 22.80 14.98 -16.37
N THR A 175 23.01 15.85 -15.37
CA THR A 175 24.28 15.95 -14.63
C THR A 175 24.32 15.05 -13.40
N THR A 176 23.17 14.50 -13.00
CA THR A 176 23.00 13.62 -11.83
C THR A 176 23.29 12.16 -12.22
N GLU A 177 23.92 11.41 -11.31
CA GLU A 177 24.07 9.95 -11.44
C GLU A 177 22.71 9.27 -11.43
N LEU A 178 21.75 9.82 -10.66
CA LEU A 178 20.39 9.32 -10.60
C LEU A 178 19.74 9.22 -11.99
N TYR A 179 19.90 10.24 -12.83
CA TYR A 179 19.31 10.23 -14.17
C TYR A 179 19.85 9.10 -15.05
N ASP A 180 21.15 8.84 -14.97
CA ASP A 180 21.80 7.76 -15.69
C ASP A 180 21.31 6.39 -15.18
N GLU A 181 21.19 6.22 -13.86
CA GLU A 181 20.67 4.99 -13.25
C GLU A 181 19.22 4.71 -13.70
N MET A 182 18.34 5.71 -13.61
CA MET A 182 16.93 5.60 -14.04
C MET A 182 16.85 5.26 -15.53
N SER A 183 17.61 5.96 -16.37
CA SER A 183 17.64 5.73 -17.82
C SER A 183 18.11 4.31 -18.16
N ASN A 184 19.19 3.86 -17.51
CA ASN A 184 19.72 2.52 -17.68
C ASN A 184 18.74 1.44 -17.22
N LYS A 185 18.03 1.66 -16.11
CA LYS A 185 17.01 0.75 -15.58
C LYS A 185 15.86 0.56 -16.57
N VAL A 186 15.30 1.66 -17.08
CA VAL A 186 14.22 1.66 -18.08
C VAL A 186 14.69 1.00 -19.39
N GLU A 187 15.91 1.29 -19.84
CA GLU A 187 16.43 0.68 -21.08
C GLU A 187 16.63 -0.83 -20.93
N LYS A 188 17.20 -1.29 -19.82
CA LYS A 188 17.34 -2.72 -19.51
C LYS A 188 16.00 -3.44 -19.50
N TYR A 189 14.97 -2.80 -18.94
CA TYR A 189 13.61 -3.33 -18.96
C TYR A 189 13.09 -3.45 -20.39
N LYS A 190 13.11 -2.37 -21.18
CA LYS A 190 12.66 -2.38 -22.58
C LYS A 190 13.36 -3.46 -23.40
N LYS A 191 14.67 -3.63 -23.25
CA LYS A 191 15.45 -4.69 -23.92
C LYS A 191 14.98 -6.10 -23.52
N LYS A 192 14.67 -6.33 -22.25
CA LYS A 192 14.21 -7.63 -21.75
C LYS A 192 12.85 -8.02 -22.32
N TYR A 193 11.91 -7.07 -22.42
CA TYR A 193 10.54 -7.34 -22.86
C TYR A 193 10.29 -7.13 -24.36
N ARG A 194 11.20 -6.46 -25.09
CA ARG A 194 11.17 -6.38 -26.56
C ARG A 194 11.64 -7.68 -27.24
N ASN A 195 12.36 -8.53 -26.51
CA ASN A 195 12.90 -9.81 -26.98
C ASN A 195 12.06 -11.02 -26.53
N GLN A 196 10.84 -10.79 -26.05
CA GLN A 196 9.83 -11.80 -25.71
C GLN A 196 8.65 -11.67 -26.68
#